data_AF-M0H9Y9-F1
#
_entry.id   AF-M0H9Y9-F1
#
_cell.length_a   1.000
_cell.length_b   1.000
_cell.length_c   1.000
_cell.angle_alpha   90.00
_cell.angle_beta   90.00
_cell.angle_gamma   90.00
#
_symmetry.space_group_name_H-M   'P 1'
#
loop_
_entity.id
_entity.type
_entity.pdbx_description
1 polymer ?
#
loop_
_entity_poly.entity_id
_entity_poly.type
_entity_poly.pdbx_seq_one_letter_code
_entity_poly.pdbx_strand_id
1 'polypeptide(L)' 'MSEPSSFVEQTKVHLHKALETDDPVEKDFHLRNALQLCACDGVTDQSD' A
#
# COMPACT_ATOMS: atom_id res chain seq x y z
N MET A 1 -17.49 14.41 -2.85
CA MET A 1 -16.54 13.59 -2.07
C MET A 1 -16.11 12.47 -2.98
N SER A 2 -14.86 12.46 -3.45
CA SER A 2 -14.35 11.37 -4.30
C SER A 2 -14.12 10.15 -3.41
N GLU A 3 -14.54 8.96 -3.87
CA GLU A 3 -14.27 7.71 -3.16
C GLU A 3 -12.75 7.49 -3.08
N PRO A 4 -12.23 6.95 -1.96
CA PRO A 4 -10.81 6.62 -1.87
C PRO A 4 -10.45 5.61 -2.96
N SER A 5 -9.37 5.87 -3.68
CA SER A 5 -8.79 4.93 -4.64
C SER A 5 -8.62 3.56 -3.99
N SER A 6 -8.98 2.49 -4.70
CA SER A 6 -8.85 1.12 -4.18
C SER A 6 -7.40 0.78 -3.79
N PHE A 7 -6.43 1.49 -4.37
CA PHE A 7 -5.02 1.39 -4.00
C PHE A 7 -4.76 1.96 -2.60
N VAL A 8 -5.37 3.09 -2.23
CA VAL A 8 -5.22 3.71 -0.91
C VAL A 8 -5.79 2.80 0.20
N GLU A 9 -6.93 2.16 -0.05
CA GLU A 9 -7.52 1.22 0.90
C GLU A 9 -6.64 -0.03 1.08
N GLN A 10 -6.13 -0.59 -0.02
CA GLN A 10 -5.22 -1.74 0.04
C GLN A 10 -3.89 -1.40 0.72
N THR A 11 -3.33 -0.21 0.46
CA THR A 11 -2.12 0.26 1.16
C THR A 11 -2.33 0.27 2.67
N LYS A 12 -3.47 0.80 3.14
CA LYS A 12 -3.80 0.82 4.57
C LYS A 12 -3.88 -0.59 5.16
N VAL A 13 -4.49 -1.53 4.44
CA VAL A 13 -4.58 -2.94 4.89
C VAL A 13 -3.19 -3.54 5.06
N HIS A 14 -2.29 -3.37 4.10
CA HIS A 14 -0.93 -3.89 4.21
C HIS A 14 -0.14 -3.22 5.34
N LEU A 15 -0.27 -1.91 5.54
CA LEU A 15 0.37 -1.21 6.65
C LEU A 15 -0.15 -1.68 8.03
N HIS A 16 -1.45 -1.89 8.17
CA HIS A 16 -2.04 -2.42 9.40
C HIS A 16 -1.51 -3.82 9.72
N LYS A 17 -1.49 -4.73 8.73
CA LYS A 17 -0.93 -6.07 8.93
C LYS A 17 0.56 -6.03 9.31
N ALA A 18 1.35 -5.19 8.66
CA ALA A 18 2.77 -5.04 9.00
C ALA A 18 3.02 -4.59 10.45
N LEU A 19 2.10 -3.83 11.05
CA LEU A 19 2.19 -3.41 12.47
C LEU A 19 1.80 -4.54 13.44
N GLU A 20 0.93 -5.45 13.02
CA GLU A 20 0.42 -6.58 13.83
C GLU A 20 1.31 -7.83 13.72
N THR A 21 2.16 -7.90 12.70
CA THR A 21 3.01 -9.07 12.42
C THR A 21 4.37 -8.96 13.12
N ASP A 22 4.67 -9.94 13.99
CA ASP A 22 5.99 -10.10 14.62
C ASP A 22 7.00 -10.84 13.72
N ASP A 23 6.53 -11.70 12.81
CA ASP A 23 7.38 -12.40 11.86
C ASP A 23 8.03 -11.42 10.86
N PRO A 24 9.37 -11.34 10.81
CA PRO A 24 10.04 -10.35 9.98
C PRO A 24 9.83 -10.59 8.48
N VAL A 25 9.62 -11.85 8.03
CA VAL A 25 9.43 -12.18 6.62
C VAL A 25 8.04 -11.73 6.15
N GLU A 26 7.01 -12.02 6.94
CA GLU A 26 5.63 -11.61 6.66
C GLU A 26 5.46 -10.08 6.80
N LYS A 27 6.11 -9.45 7.77
CA LYS A 27 6.15 -7.98 7.86
C LYS A 27 6.77 -7.35 6.62
N ASP A 28 7.91 -7.86 6.16
CA ASP A 28 8.56 -7.40 4.93
C ASP A 28 7.67 -7.56 3.69
N PHE A 29 6.95 -8.68 3.60
CA PHE A 29 5.97 -8.90 2.55
C PHE A 29 4.90 -7.79 2.54
N HIS A 30 4.33 -7.46 3.69
CA HIS A 30 3.33 -6.41 3.79
C HIS A 30 3.89 -5.02 3.43
N LEU A 31 5.09 -4.69 3.90
CA LEU A 31 5.74 -3.41 3.58
C LEU A 31 6.04 -3.25 2.08
N ARG A 32 6.52 -4.30 1.40
CA ARG A 32 6.78 -4.26 -0.05
C ARG A 32 5.51 -4.03 -0.85
N ASN A 33 4.41 -4.70 -0.48
CA ASN A 33 3.11 -4.50 -1.14
C ASN A 33 2.58 -3.07 -0.93
N ALA A 34 2.68 -2.53 0.30
CA ALA A 34 2.27 -1.15 0.57
C ALA A 34 3.08 -0.14 -0.27
N LEU A 35 4.40 -0.31 -0.38
CA LEU A 35 5.25 0.54 -1.22
C LEU A 35 4.87 0.46 -2.71
N GLN A 36 4.59 -0.74 -3.22
CA GLN A 36 4.19 -0.93 -4.61
C GLN A 36 2.84 -0.25 -4.91
N LEU A 37 1.86 -0.37 -4.01
CA LEU A 37 0.55 0.27 -4.15
C LEU A 37 0.66 1.80 -4.09
N CYS A 38 1.51 2.35 -3.22
CA CYS A 38 1.81 3.79 -3.19
C CYS A 38 2.44 4.28 -4.50
N ALA A 39 3.33 3.48 -5.10
CA ALA A 39 3.94 3.84 -6.38
C ALA A 39 2.90 3.88 -7.52
N CYS A 40 1.88 3.01 -7.49
CA CYS A 40 0.80 3.01 -8.48
C CYS A 40 -0.08 4.28 -8.40
N ASP A 41 -0.26 4.86 -7.21
CA ASP A 41 -1.00 6.12 -7.02
C ASP A 41 -0.25 7.34 -7.62
N GLY A 42 1.08 7.24 -7.76
CA GLY A 42 1.92 8.29 -8.36
C GLY A 42 2.06 8.21 -9.89
N VAL A 43 1.72 7.07 -10.51
CA VAL A 43 1.83 6.89 -11.98
C VAL A 43 0.66 7.53 -12.73
N THR A 44 -0.46 7.81 -12.06
CA THR A 44 -1.63 8.44 -12.67
C THR A 44 -1.51 9.96 -12.87
N ASP A 45 -0.45 10.61 -12.37
CA ASP A 45 -0.22 12.06 -12.50
C ASP A 45 0.88 12.44 -13.51
N GLN A 46 1.44 11.46 -14.24
CA GLN A 46 2.33 11.69 -15.38
C GLN A 46 1.67 11.18 -16.67
N SER A 47 0.65 11.90 -17.12
CA SER A 47 0.18 11.85 -18.50
C SER A 47 0.45 13.23 -19.11
N ASP A 48 1.57 13.37 -19.80
CA ASP A 48 1.89 14.45 -20.74
C ASP A 48 2.01 13.81 -22.14
#